data_AF-A0A7K0W515-F1
#
_entry.id   AF-A0A7K0W515-F1
#
_cell.length_a   1.000
_cell.length_b   1.000
_cell.length_c   1.000
_cell.angle_alpha   90.00
_cell.angle_beta   90.00
_cell.angle_gamma   90.00
#
_symmetry.space_group_name_H-M   'P 1'
#
loop_
_entity.id
_entity.type
_entity.pdbx_description
1 polymer ?
#
loop_
_entity_poly.entity_id
_entity_poly.type
_entity_poly.pdbx_seq_one_letter_code
_entity_poly.pdbx_strand_id
1 'polypeptide(L)'
;MAPILIALISFFLRIRNLSTPKGFVFDEVYYVDGARNLLKYGVEVSGSSPEFIVHPPIGKWFIGLGIKFFGNNEFGWRISSAVVGALIIYIVARVANELFHSKALNALAAGLMALDGLQLVHSRTALLDLFLTFFVLLGSLAWLKNRYWLSGFLFGLACATKWSGVYFLVAFAAVALYMDFKSSGLTIRLLIKRKAQFILLPVFTYVASWSGWFISSRGWDRQWSDTRESSWSFIPAPLRSLWHYHAEMLQFHTNLTEHHAYQANPWSWLVMGRPTSFFYDSPKTCGAKECAQEVLALGTPILWWFATIAIATVLGFWISGHMKSKPDQVATFILLGVAAGYLPWFLFQKRTVFSFYAIIFEPFLILALVYCAKRYLGLQPWDRNRKLVVAVLVFATAINFIYFLPLFTAQVISYNSWSHMMWWPSWI
;
A
#
# COMPACT_ATOMS: atom_id res chain seq x y z
N MET A 1 -23.07 -2.08 -9.43
CA MET A 1 -22.76 -1.71 -10.82
C MET A 1 -21.68 -0.64 -10.91
N ALA A 2 -21.92 0.61 -10.47
CA ALA A 2 -20.93 1.69 -10.68
C ALA A 2 -19.48 1.40 -10.23
N PRO A 3 -19.19 0.92 -8.99
CA PRO A 3 -17.81 0.62 -8.60
C PRO A 3 -17.12 -0.45 -9.46
N ILE A 4 -17.87 -1.44 -9.93
CA ILE A 4 -17.35 -2.51 -10.80
C ILE A 4 -17.00 -1.91 -12.16
N LEU A 5 -17.88 -1.10 -12.74
CA LEU A 5 -17.62 -0.43 -14.01
C LEU A 5 -16.40 0.49 -13.93
N ILE A 6 -16.29 1.28 -12.85
CA ILE A 6 -15.14 2.15 -12.60
C ILE A 6 -13.86 1.31 -12.52
N ALA A 7 -13.86 0.21 -11.74
CA ALA A 7 -12.71 -0.67 -11.64
C ALA A 7 -12.31 -1.30 -12.99
N LEU A 8 -13.28 -1.71 -13.82
CA LEU A 8 -13.04 -2.27 -15.16
C LEU A 8 -12.47 -1.23 -16.13
N ILE A 9 -13.03 -0.02 -16.16
CA ILE A 9 -12.49 1.10 -16.97
C ILE A 9 -11.07 1.45 -16.51
N SER A 10 -10.86 1.50 -15.19
CA SER A 10 -9.55 1.82 -14.61
C SER A 10 -8.53 0.69 -14.81
N PHE A 11 -8.98 -0.57 -14.94
CA PHE A 11 -8.14 -1.70 -15.32
C PHE A 11 -7.62 -1.57 -16.75
N PHE A 12 -8.46 -1.13 -17.70
CA PHE A 12 -8.02 -0.88 -19.07
C PHE A 12 -6.85 0.13 -19.12
N LEU A 13 -6.94 1.23 -18.36
CA LEU A 13 -5.86 2.21 -18.26
C LEU A 13 -4.58 1.62 -17.66
N ARG A 14 -4.69 0.68 -16.71
CA ARG A 14 -3.55 0.00 -16.10
C ARG A 14 -2.84 -0.94 -17.06
N ILE A 15 -3.58 -1.68 -17.89
CA ILE A 15 -2.96 -2.66 -18.81
C ILE A 15 -2.51 -2.05 -20.14
N ARG A 16 -3.07 -0.91 -20.54
CA ARG A 16 -2.69 -0.22 -21.77
C ARG A 16 -1.21 0.14 -21.72
N ASN A 17 -0.42 -0.35 -22.68
CA ASN A 17 1.04 -0.15 -22.73
C ASN A 17 1.74 -0.48 -21.40
N LEU A 18 1.34 -1.56 -20.73
CA LEU A 18 1.93 -1.95 -19.45
C LEU A 18 3.42 -2.32 -19.55
N SER A 19 3.86 -2.74 -20.74
CA SER A 19 5.26 -3.05 -21.02
C SER A 19 6.17 -1.82 -21.16
N THR A 20 5.63 -0.62 -20.98
CA THR A 20 6.37 0.64 -21.07
C THR A 20 6.51 1.26 -19.67
N PRO A 21 7.72 1.75 -19.29
CA PRO A 21 8.96 1.75 -20.07
C PRO A 21 9.60 0.34 -20.11
N LYS A 22 10.56 0.15 -21.02
CA LYS A 22 11.29 -1.11 -21.18
C LYS A 22 12.32 -1.29 -20.08
N GLY A 23 12.59 -2.55 -19.73
CA GLY A 23 13.46 -2.91 -18.62
C GLY A 23 12.82 -2.67 -17.26
N PHE A 24 13.66 -2.74 -16.22
CA PHE A 24 13.25 -2.53 -14.84
C PHE A 24 13.17 -1.04 -14.53
N VAL A 25 12.13 -0.66 -13.78
CA VAL A 25 12.05 0.66 -13.15
C VAL A 25 12.23 0.51 -11.65
N PHE A 26 13.00 1.42 -11.04
CA PHE A 26 13.17 1.47 -9.59
C PHE A 26 13.50 0.08 -8.98
N ASP A 27 12.83 -0.28 -7.89
CA ASP A 27 12.98 -1.54 -7.16
C ASP A 27 12.48 -2.79 -7.92
N GLU A 28 11.98 -2.68 -9.17
CA GLU A 28 11.69 -3.86 -9.98
C GLU A 28 12.93 -4.75 -10.16
N VAL A 29 14.14 -4.16 -10.16
CA VAL A 29 15.40 -4.90 -10.22
C VAL A 29 15.51 -5.94 -9.10
N TYR A 30 15.04 -5.62 -7.89
CA TYR A 30 15.09 -6.53 -6.73
C TYR A 30 13.89 -7.48 -6.70
N TYR A 31 12.69 -6.95 -6.91
CA TYR A 31 11.47 -7.73 -6.69
C TYR A 31 11.17 -8.70 -7.84
N VAL A 32 11.50 -8.34 -9.07
CA VAL A 32 11.34 -9.23 -10.22
C VAL A 32 12.38 -10.34 -10.17
N ASP A 33 13.62 -10.04 -9.76
CA ASP A 33 14.64 -11.08 -9.58
C ASP A 33 14.24 -12.09 -8.50
N GLY A 34 13.88 -11.61 -7.30
CA GLY A 34 13.39 -12.48 -6.24
C GLY A 34 12.15 -13.29 -6.66
N ALA A 35 11.22 -12.72 -7.44
CA ALA A 35 10.08 -13.46 -7.97
C ALA A 35 10.47 -14.59 -8.93
N ARG A 36 11.48 -14.37 -9.79
CA ARG A 36 12.03 -15.42 -10.68
C ARG A 36 12.69 -16.54 -9.87
N ASN A 37 13.45 -16.17 -8.83
CA ASN A 37 14.13 -17.12 -7.95
C ASN A 37 13.13 -17.97 -7.17
N LEU A 38 12.08 -17.35 -6.62
CA LEU A 38 10.99 -18.07 -5.95
C LEU A 38 10.29 -19.07 -6.88
N LEU A 39 9.97 -18.68 -8.12
CA LEU A 39 9.36 -19.57 -9.10
C LEU A 39 10.23 -20.78 -9.43
N LYS A 40 11.56 -20.57 -9.56
CA LYS A 40 12.49 -21.60 -10.03
C LYS A 40 13.01 -22.50 -8.91
N TYR A 41 13.24 -21.93 -7.73
CA TYR A 41 13.96 -22.59 -6.63
C TYR A 41 13.17 -22.63 -5.31
N GLY A 42 12.02 -21.96 -5.24
CA GLY A 42 11.26 -21.80 -4.00
C GLY A 42 11.90 -20.85 -2.98
N VAL A 43 13.06 -20.28 -3.27
CA VAL A 43 13.81 -19.38 -2.40
C VAL A 43 14.68 -18.43 -3.24
N GLU A 44 14.96 -17.25 -2.72
CA GLU A 44 15.82 -16.23 -3.33
C GLU A 44 17.31 -16.64 -3.31
N VAL A 45 17.99 -16.48 -4.45
CA VAL A 45 19.38 -16.94 -4.68
C VAL A 45 20.10 -16.01 -5.65
N SER A 46 21.39 -15.79 -5.43
CA SER A 46 22.28 -15.08 -6.36
C SER A 46 23.17 -16.11 -7.07
N GLY A 47 22.76 -16.50 -8.27
CA GLY A 47 23.39 -17.60 -9.01
C GLY A 47 23.28 -18.94 -8.28
N SER A 48 24.42 -19.50 -7.87
CA SER A 48 24.46 -20.73 -7.06
C SER A 48 24.27 -20.47 -5.56
N SER A 49 24.56 -19.25 -5.09
CA SER A 49 24.62 -18.90 -3.67
C SER A 49 23.28 -18.41 -3.13
N PRO A 50 23.03 -18.55 -1.81
CA PRO A 50 21.88 -17.90 -1.16
C PRO A 50 21.90 -16.37 -1.33
N GLU A 51 20.73 -15.75 -1.39
CA GLU A 51 20.59 -14.28 -1.46
C GLU A 51 19.93 -13.73 -0.20
N PHE A 52 20.55 -12.71 0.40
CA PHE A 52 19.96 -11.95 1.49
C PHE A 52 18.86 -11.04 0.97
N ILE A 53 17.64 -11.22 1.46
CA ILE A 53 16.49 -10.35 1.16
C ILE A 53 15.94 -9.72 2.43
N VAL A 54 15.43 -8.51 2.28
CA VAL A 54 14.96 -7.69 3.42
C VAL A 54 13.44 -7.65 3.53
N HIS A 55 12.74 -8.30 2.59
CA HIS A 55 11.29 -8.33 2.55
C HIS A 55 10.72 -9.74 2.43
N PRO A 56 9.70 -10.08 3.23
CA PRO A 56 8.98 -11.34 3.16
C PRO A 56 8.43 -11.68 1.74
N PRO A 57 8.10 -12.95 1.47
CA PRO A 57 8.00 -13.44 0.08
C PRO A 57 6.65 -13.21 -0.60
N ILE A 58 5.54 -12.91 0.10
CA ILE A 58 4.19 -12.94 -0.50
C ILE A 58 4.04 -11.97 -1.66
N GLY A 59 4.54 -10.74 -1.56
CA GLY A 59 4.45 -9.78 -2.67
C GLY A 59 5.23 -10.24 -3.90
N LYS A 60 6.40 -10.88 -3.70
CA LYS A 60 7.18 -11.45 -4.80
C LYS A 60 6.49 -12.64 -5.45
N TRP A 61 5.74 -13.45 -4.69
CA TRP A 61 4.90 -14.51 -5.25
C TRP A 61 3.81 -13.97 -6.17
N PHE A 62 3.19 -12.82 -5.86
CA PHE A 62 2.22 -12.19 -6.76
C PHE A 62 2.88 -11.75 -8.07
N ILE A 63 4.06 -11.13 -8.02
CA ILE A 63 4.85 -10.79 -9.20
C ILE A 63 5.17 -12.08 -10.00
N GLY A 64 5.60 -13.12 -9.32
CA GLY A 64 5.88 -14.44 -9.90
C GLY A 64 4.68 -15.07 -10.60
N LEU A 65 3.46 -14.94 -10.06
CA LEU A 65 2.25 -15.42 -10.75
C LEU A 65 2.09 -14.77 -12.11
N GLY A 66 2.35 -13.46 -12.21
CA GLY A 66 2.32 -12.76 -13.48
C GLY A 66 3.38 -13.28 -14.46
N ILE A 67 4.63 -13.45 -14.00
CA ILE A 67 5.72 -14.03 -14.79
C ILE A 67 5.37 -15.44 -15.28
N LYS A 68 4.79 -16.27 -14.41
CA LYS A 68 4.45 -17.67 -14.71
C LYS A 68 3.41 -17.79 -15.82
N PHE A 69 2.39 -16.92 -15.81
CA PHE A 69 1.29 -17.01 -16.77
C PHE A 69 1.48 -16.18 -18.04
N PHE A 70 2.24 -15.09 -17.98
CA PHE A 70 2.38 -14.13 -19.08
C PHE A 70 3.82 -13.93 -19.57
N GLY A 71 4.77 -14.68 -19.02
CA GLY A 71 6.16 -14.72 -19.45
C GLY A 71 7.07 -13.76 -18.66
N ASN A 72 8.38 -14.01 -18.75
CA ASN A 72 9.39 -13.20 -18.06
C ASN A 72 9.75 -11.94 -18.86
N ASN A 73 8.82 -10.99 -18.95
CA ASN A 73 8.96 -9.70 -19.63
C ASN A 73 8.18 -8.59 -18.87
N GLU A 74 8.28 -7.33 -19.30
CA GLU A 74 7.67 -6.19 -18.60
C GLU A 74 6.16 -6.37 -18.34
N PHE A 75 5.46 -6.98 -19.29
CA PHE A 75 4.04 -7.27 -19.11
C PHE A 75 3.83 -8.28 -17.98
N GLY A 76 4.57 -9.39 -18.02
CA GLY A 76 4.37 -10.49 -17.09
C GLY A 76 4.66 -10.14 -15.64
N TRP A 77 5.72 -9.40 -15.31
CA TRP A 77 5.93 -9.03 -13.90
C TRP A 77 5.02 -7.90 -13.41
N ARG A 78 4.46 -7.06 -14.30
CA ARG A 78 3.58 -5.93 -13.92
C ARG A 78 2.08 -6.26 -13.89
N ILE A 79 1.62 -7.31 -14.60
CA ILE A 79 0.18 -7.60 -14.74
C ILE A 79 -0.51 -7.91 -13.40
N SER A 80 0.18 -8.56 -12.47
CA SER A 80 -0.37 -8.83 -11.13
C SER A 80 -0.65 -7.53 -10.37
N SER A 81 0.25 -6.55 -10.44
CA SER A 81 0.02 -5.22 -9.86
C SER A 81 -1.17 -4.52 -10.52
N ALA A 82 -1.33 -4.64 -11.84
CA ALA A 82 -2.45 -4.02 -12.56
C ALA A 82 -3.80 -4.59 -12.14
N VAL A 83 -3.89 -5.92 -11.97
CA VAL A 83 -5.09 -6.60 -11.48
C VAL A 83 -5.38 -6.20 -10.04
N VAL A 84 -4.38 -6.26 -9.15
CA VAL A 84 -4.56 -5.91 -7.73
C VAL A 84 -4.94 -4.44 -7.55
N GLY A 85 -4.35 -3.54 -8.34
CA GLY A 85 -4.70 -2.12 -8.35
C GLY A 85 -6.16 -1.86 -8.71
N ALA A 86 -6.69 -2.58 -9.70
CA ALA A 86 -8.11 -2.50 -10.06
C ALA A 86 -9.02 -3.10 -8.97
N LEU A 87 -8.60 -4.19 -8.32
CA LEU A 87 -9.32 -4.78 -7.19
C LEU A 87 -9.37 -3.83 -6.00
N ILE A 88 -8.28 -3.11 -5.70
CA ILE A 88 -8.25 -2.11 -4.61
C ILE A 88 -9.34 -1.05 -4.81
N ILE A 89 -9.53 -0.53 -6.03
CA ILE A 89 -10.60 0.44 -6.35
C ILE A 89 -11.97 -0.11 -5.93
N TYR A 90 -12.25 -1.36 -6.28
CA TYR A 90 -13.49 -2.02 -5.89
C TYR A 90 -13.59 -2.22 -4.37
N ILE A 91 -12.51 -2.66 -3.72
CA ILE A 91 -12.49 -2.93 -2.28
C ILE A 91 -12.69 -1.63 -1.48
N VAL A 92 -12.09 -0.51 -1.87
CA VAL A 92 -12.33 0.81 -1.24
C VAL A 92 -13.81 1.16 -1.29
N ALA A 93 -14.47 0.92 -2.43
CA ALA A 93 -15.91 1.12 -2.55
C ALA A 93 -16.73 0.16 -1.67
N ARG A 94 -16.24 -1.05 -1.41
CA ARG A 94 -16.87 -1.98 -0.45
C ARG A 94 -16.68 -1.50 0.99
N VAL A 95 -15.50 -0.99 1.35
CA VAL A 95 -15.27 -0.36 2.66
C VAL A 95 -16.19 0.84 2.84
N ALA A 96 -16.27 1.74 1.85
CA ALA A 96 -17.20 2.87 1.85
C ALA A 96 -18.66 2.40 2.00
N ASN A 97 -19.04 1.27 1.39
CA ASN A 97 -20.38 0.71 1.53
C ASN A 97 -20.70 0.27 2.96
N GLU A 98 -19.73 -0.36 3.64
CA GLU A 98 -19.90 -0.77 5.04
C GLU A 98 -19.92 0.43 6.00
N LEU A 99 -19.20 1.51 5.68
CA LEU A 99 -19.15 2.71 6.53
C LEU A 99 -20.33 3.66 6.32
N PHE A 100 -20.82 3.77 5.08
CA PHE A 100 -21.73 4.85 4.70
C PHE A 100 -23.08 4.38 4.16
N HIS A 101 -23.21 3.10 3.78
CA HIS A 101 -24.45 2.50 3.25
C HIS A 101 -25.09 3.30 2.09
N SER A 102 -24.28 3.93 1.23
CA SER A 102 -24.77 4.79 0.15
C SER A 102 -24.13 4.45 -1.19
N LYS A 103 -24.97 4.09 -2.17
CA LYS A 103 -24.52 3.77 -3.54
C LYS A 103 -23.71 4.92 -4.18
N ALA A 104 -24.11 6.17 -3.94
CA ALA A 104 -23.43 7.34 -4.47
C ALA A 104 -22.04 7.54 -3.83
N LEU A 105 -21.93 7.36 -2.51
CA LEU A 105 -20.64 7.47 -1.81
C LEU A 105 -19.71 6.31 -2.15
N ASN A 106 -20.25 5.13 -2.44
CA ASN A 106 -19.45 4.00 -2.94
C ASN A 106 -18.86 4.31 -4.32
N ALA A 107 -19.67 4.91 -5.21
CA ALA A 107 -19.22 5.32 -6.54
C ALA A 107 -18.19 6.46 -6.44
N LEU A 108 -18.39 7.41 -5.52
CA LEU A 108 -17.43 8.47 -5.23
C LEU A 108 -16.09 7.89 -4.75
N ALA A 109 -16.12 6.96 -3.80
CA ALA A 109 -14.90 6.30 -3.29
C ALA A 109 -14.14 5.56 -4.40
N ALA A 110 -14.86 4.80 -5.25
CA ALA A 110 -14.25 4.14 -6.41
C ALA A 110 -13.68 5.15 -7.41
N GLY A 111 -14.41 6.22 -7.70
CA GLY A 111 -14.01 7.25 -8.65
C GLY A 111 -12.76 7.99 -8.20
N LEU A 112 -12.70 8.43 -6.95
CA LEU A 112 -11.53 9.10 -6.39
C LEU A 112 -10.30 8.17 -6.37
N MET A 113 -10.46 6.90 -5.95
CA MET A 113 -9.37 5.92 -6.00
C MET A 113 -8.89 5.62 -7.42
N ALA A 114 -9.79 5.68 -8.41
CA ALA A 114 -9.44 5.50 -9.83
C ALA A 114 -8.74 6.71 -10.44
N LEU A 115 -8.89 7.89 -9.83
CA LEU A 115 -8.34 9.18 -10.27
C LEU A 115 -7.10 9.59 -9.47
N ASP A 116 -6.46 8.65 -8.76
CA ASP A 116 -5.19 8.91 -8.09
C ASP A 116 -3.99 8.41 -8.89
N GLY A 117 -3.02 9.31 -9.10
CA GLY A 117 -1.77 9.05 -9.81
C GLY A 117 -0.87 8.03 -9.12
N LEU A 118 -0.74 8.10 -7.79
CA LEU A 118 0.13 7.21 -7.02
C LEU A 118 -0.39 5.78 -7.12
N GLN A 119 -1.71 5.62 -7.02
CA GLN A 119 -2.38 4.35 -7.22
C GLN A 119 -2.21 3.82 -8.64
N LEU A 120 -2.28 4.66 -9.68
CA LEU A 120 -2.03 4.22 -11.06
C LEU A 120 -0.57 3.77 -11.26
N VAL A 121 0.40 4.54 -10.77
CA VAL A 121 1.83 4.23 -10.91
C VAL A 121 2.18 2.90 -10.24
N HIS A 122 1.75 2.69 -8.99
CA HIS A 122 1.97 1.42 -8.31
C HIS A 122 1.24 0.26 -8.98
N SER A 123 0.04 0.51 -9.53
CA SER A 123 -0.68 -0.50 -10.31
C SER A 123 0.03 -0.89 -11.60
N ARG A 124 1.01 -0.12 -12.06
CA ARG A 124 1.76 -0.37 -13.29
C ARG A 124 3.20 -0.78 -13.05
N THR A 125 3.61 -0.94 -11.79
CA THR A 125 4.98 -1.25 -11.39
C THR A 125 5.01 -2.49 -10.51
N ALA A 126 5.98 -3.39 -10.70
CA ALA A 126 6.09 -4.62 -9.92
C ALA A 126 6.72 -4.38 -8.53
N LEU A 127 6.03 -3.62 -7.67
CA LEU A 127 6.45 -3.32 -6.28
C LEU A 127 5.59 -4.04 -5.25
N LEU A 128 6.14 -4.22 -4.04
CA LEU A 128 5.46 -4.91 -2.94
C LEU A 128 4.35 -4.08 -2.29
N ASP A 129 4.47 -2.74 -2.32
CA ASP A 129 3.63 -1.81 -1.55
C ASP A 129 2.15 -1.87 -1.96
N LEU A 130 1.85 -2.14 -3.23
CA LEU A 130 0.47 -2.29 -3.69
C LEU A 130 -0.17 -3.58 -3.14
N PHE A 131 0.57 -4.69 -3.10
CA PHE A 131 0.08 -5.95 -2.52
C PHE A 131 -0.12 -5.82 -1.01
N LEU A 132 0.77 -5.10 -0.32
CA LEU A 132 0.58 -4.75 1.08
C LEU A 132 -0.71 -3.96 1.28
N THR A 133 -0.93 -2.91 0.49
CA THR A 133 -2.14 -2.07 0.52
C THR A 133 -3.40 -2.91 0.32
N PHE A 134 -3.37 -3.85 -0.62
CA PHE A 134 -4.46 -4.78 -0.89
C PHE A 134 -4.81 -5.64 0.33
N PHE A 135 -3.82 -6.27 0.97
CA PHE A 135 -4.06 -7.10 2.15
C PHE A 135 -4.47 -6.29 3.39
N VAL A 136 -3.89 -5.11 3.59
CA VAL A 136 -4.31 -4.17 4.64
C VAL A 136 -5.78 -3.81 4.46
N LEU A 137 -6.19 -3.42 3.26
CA LEU A 137 -7.55 -2.99 3.00
C LEU A 137 -8.56 -4.14 3.12
N LEU A 138 -8.22 -5.34 2.63
CA LEU A 138 -9.05 -6.54 2.85
C LEU A 138 -9.14 -6.90 4.34
N GLY A 139 -8.01 -6.83 5.07
CA GLY A 139 -7.95 -7.10 6.51
C GLY A 139 -8.81 -6.13 7.31
N SER A 140 -8.77 -4.84 6.97
CA SER A 140 -9.62 -3.79 7.55
C SER A 140 -11.10 -3.97 7.17
N LEU A 141 -11.42 -4.39 5.94
CA LEU A 141 -12.79 -4.70 5.54
C LEU A 141 -13.35 -5.91 6.29
N ALA A 142 -12.56 -6.97 6.45
CA ALA A 142 -12.93 -8.14 7.25
C ALA A 142 -13.13 -7.76 8.72
N TRP A 143 -12.28 -6.86 9.25
CA TRP A 143 -12.40 -6.31 10.59
C TRP A 143 -13.72 -5.54 10.79
N LEU A 144 -14.07 -4.64 9.87
CA LEU A 144 -15.35 -3.90 9.90
C LEU A 144 -16.57 -4.83 9.93
N LYS A 145 -16.45 -5.99 9.29
CA LYS A 145 -17.50 -7.02 9.25
C LYS A 145 -17.48 -7.96 10.45
N ASN A 146 -16.67 -7.68 11.48
CA ASN A 146 -16.43 -8.54 12.64
C ASN A 146 -15.91 -9.94 12.28
N ARG A 147 -15.32 -10.12 11.09
CA ARG A 147 -14.73 -11.38 10.61
C ARG A 147 -13.27 -11.47 11.04
N TYR A 148 -13.04 -11.46 12.35
CA TYR A 148 -11.71 -11.28 12.93
C TYR A 148 -10.70 -12.39 12.62
N TRP A 149 -11.14 -13.63 12.39
CA TRP A 149 -10.27 -14.70 11.89
C TRP A 149 -9.72 -14.38 10.50
N LEU A 150 -10.60 -13.96 9.58
CA LEU A 150 -10.19 -13.55 8.24
C LEU A 150 -9.32 -12.27 8.28
N SER A 151 -9.67 -11.32 9.15
CA SER A 151 -8.87 -10.11 9.37
C SER A 151 -7.45 -10.44 9.83
N GLY A 152 -7.30 -11.31 10.83
CA GLY A 152 -6.00 -11.79 11.32
C GLY A 152 -5.17 -12.48 10.24
N PHE A 153 -5.79 -13.38 9.47
CA PHE A 153 -5.12 -14.03 8.33
C PHE A 153 -4.63 -13.01 7.29
N LEU A 154 -5.49 -12.06 6.89
CA LEU A 154 -5.15 -11.04 5.90
C LEU A 154 -4.07 -10.06 6.38
N PHE A 155 -4.11 -9.66 7.66
CA PHE A 155 -3.00 -8.89 8.25
C PHE A 155 -1.72 -9.72 8.37
N GLY A 156 -1.82 -11.04 8.59
CA GLY A 156 -0.70 -11.96 8.47
C GLY A 156 -0.07 -11.94 7.07
N LEU A 157 -0.88 -11.97 6.01
CA LEU A 157 -0.42 -11.81 4.62
C LEU A 157 0.17 -10.43 4.34
N ALA A 158 -0.37 -9.36 4.95
CA ALA A 158 0.20 -8.03 4.88
C ALA A 158 1.62 -8.01 5.48
N CYS A 159 1.80 -8.54 6.71
CA CYS A 159 3.11 -8.70 7.34
C CYS A 159 4.06 -9.56 6.49
N ALA A 160 3.54 -10.63 5.88
CA ALA A 160 4.26 -11.55 4.99
C ALA A 160 4.53 -10.97 3.59
N THR A 161 4.09 -9.74 3.33
CA THR A 161 4.46 -8.95 2.14
C THR A 161 5.53 -7.91 2.50
N LYS A 162 5.34 -7.17 3.60
CA LYS A 162 6.28 -6.17 4.10
C LYS A 162 5.99 -5.92 5.59
N TRP A 163 7.03 -5.71 6.40
CA TRP A 163 6.88 -5.58 7.85
C TRP A 163 6.04 -4.39 8.31
N SER A 164 5.88 -3.35 7.50
CA SER A 164 4.96 -2.23 7.79
C SER A 164 3.50 -2.69 7.95
N GLY A 165 3.13 -3.89 7.48
CA GLY A 165 1.84 -4.51 7.78
C GLY A 165 1.60 -4.73 9.29
N VAL A 166 2.65 -4.85 10.10
CA VAL A 166 2.54 -5.05 11.56
C VAL A 166 1.89 -3.85 12.24
N TYR A 167 2.08 -2.63 11.70
CA TYR A 167 1.50 -1.43 12.27
C TYR A 167 -0.03 -1.48 12.20
N PHE A 168 -0.57 -1.95 11.07
CA PHE A 168 -2.00 -2.15 10.90
C PHE A 168 -2.51 -3.29 11.77
N LEU A 169 -1.80 -4.43 11.81
CA LEU A 169 -2.17 -5.55 12.68
C LEU A 169 -2.33 -5.10 14.14
N VAL A 170 -1.32 -4.42 14.68
CA VAL A 170 -1.29 -3.95 16.08
C VAL A 170 -2.39 -2.92 16.33
N ALA A 171 -2.53 -1.92 15.46
CA ALA A 171 -3.52 -0.86 15.62
C ALA A 171 -4.96 -1.40 15.61
N PHE A 172 -5.30 -2.27 14.64
CA PHE A 172 -6.62 -2.88 14.55
C PHE A 172 -6.90 -3.89 15.65
N ALA A 173 -5.88 -4.64 16.11
CA ALA A 173 -6.01 -5.54 17.25
C ALA A 173 -6.26 -4.78 18.56
N ALA A 174 -5.54 -3.68 18.78
CA ALA A 174 -5.70 -2.83 19.97
C ALA A 174 -7.10 -2.22 20.03
N VAL A 175 -7.58 -1.67 18.92
CA VAL A 175 -8.95 -1.11 18.85
C VAL A 175 -10.02 -2.21 19.03
N ALA A 176 -9.83 -3.40 18.46
CA ALA A 176 -10.75 -4.52 18.68
C ALA A 176 -10.82 -4.93 20.16
N LEU A 177 -9.66 -5.03 20.83
CA LEU A 177 -9.59 -5.34 22.26
C LEU A 177 -10.25 -4.25 23.12
N TYR A 178 -10.07 -2.98 22.75
CA TYR A 178 -10.71 -1.86 23.42
C TYR A 178 -12.24 -1.88 23.26
N MET A 179 -12.72 -2.17 22.05
CA MET A 179 -14.16 -2.29 21.78
C MET A 179 -14.80 -3.43 22.57
N ASP A 180 -14.14 -4.59 22.62
CA ASP A 180 -14.56 -5.74 23.42
C ASP A 180 -14.63 -5.41 24.93
N PHE A 181 -13.60 -4.72 25.44
CA PHE A 181 -13.56 -4.26 26.83
C PHE A 181 -14.74 -3.35 27.14
N LYS A 182 -15.05 -2.40 26.26
CA LYS A 182 -16.18 -1.47 26.38
C LYS A 182 -17.54 -2.15 26.29
N SER A 183 -17.70 -3.15 25.43
CA SER A 183 -19.02 -3.76 25.15
C SER A 183 -19.42 -4.83 26.15
N SER A 184 -18.45 -5.61 26.64
CA SER A 184 -18.75 -6.87 27.35
C SER A 184 -17.79 -7.16 28.51
N GLY A 185 -16.79 -6.30 28.74
CA GLY A 185 -15.66 -6.61 29.60
C GLY A 185 -14.73 -7.67 29.00
N LEU A 186 -13.49 -7.73 29.47
CA LEU A 186 -12.49 -8.68 28.98
C LEU A 186 -12.63 -10.02 29.69
N THR A 187 -13.47 -10.91 29.16
CA THR A 187 -13.49 -12.30 29.61
C THR A 187 -12.25 -13.05 29.14
N ILE A 188 -11.77 -14.03 29.93
CA ILE A 188 -10.61 -14.87 29.57
C ILE A 188 -10.80 -15.57 28.21
N ARG A 189 -12.03 -16.02 27.92
CA ARG A 189 -12.38 -16.65 26.64
C ARG A 189 -12.19 -15.69 25.47
N LEU A 190 -12.61 -14.44 25.62
CA LEU A 190 -12.47 -13.42 24.58
C LEU A 190 -11.00 -13.02 24.38
N LEU A 191 -10.24 -12.88 25.47
CA LEU A 191 -8.79 -12.66 25.42
C LEU A 191 -8.06 -13.77 24.66
N ILE A 192 -8.35 -15.04 24.98
CA ILE A 192 -7.77 -16.19 24.26
C ILE A 192 -8.14 -16.14 22.77
N LYS A 193 -9.41 -15.86 22.47
CA LYS A 193 -9.89 -15.75 21.08
C LYS A 193 -9.19 -14.63 20.30
N ARG A 194 -9.00 -13.45 20.91
CA ARG A 194 -8.30 -12.32 20.27
C ARG A 194 -6.81 -12.57 20.09
N LYS A 195 -6.14 -13.20 21.07
CA LYS A 195 -4.76 -13.65 20.91
C LYS A 195 -4.63 -14.65 19.75
N ALA A 196 -5.54 -15.61 19.64
CA ALA A 196 -5.53 -16.55 18.53
C ALA A 196 -5.72 -15.84 17.17
N GLN A 197 -6.63 -14.89 17.09
CA GLN A 197 -6.96 -14.15 15.86
C GLN A 197 -5.89 -13.15 15.43
N PHE A 198 -5.29 -12.40 16.36
CA PHE A 198 -4.41 -11.27 16.04
C PHE A 198 -2.95 -11.48 16.43
N ILE A 199 -2.59 -12.64 17.00
CA ILE A 199 -1.20 -13.01 17.28
C ILE A 199 -0.87 -14.35 16.63
N LEU A 200 -1.52 -15.44 17.09
CA LEU A 200 -1.14 -16.80 16.65
C LEU A 200 -1.36 -17.01 15.15
N LEU A 201 -2.54 -16.64 14.63
CA LEU A 201 -2.86 -16.81 13.21
C LEU A 201 -1.99 -15.93 12.28
N PRO A 202 -1.77 -14.62 12.54
CA PRO A 202 -0.84 -13.82 11.75
C PRO A 202 0.59 -14.36 11.78
N VAL A 203 1.10 -14.78 12.96
CA VAL A 203 2.44 -15.39 13.08
C VAL A 203 2.54 -16.67 12.28
N PHE A 204 1.53 -17.55 12.38
CA PHE A 204 1.47 -18.77 11.58
C PHE A 204 1.45 -18.46 10.08
N THR A 205 0.62 -17.52 9.65
CA THR A 205 0.51 -17.09 8.25
C THR A 205 1.85 -16.55 7.73
N TYR A 206 2.52 -15.74 8.56
CA TYR A 206 3.83 -15.20 8.27
C TYR A 206 4.88 -16.32 8.12
N VAL A 207 5.03 -17.19 9.11
CA VAL A 207 6.00 -18.30 9.08
C VAL A 207 5.71 -19.26 7.92
N ALA A 208 4.44 -19.56 7.64
CA ALA A 208 4.04 -20.41 6.52
C ALA A 208 4.43 -19.81 5.15
N SER A 209 4.47 -18.48 5.02
CA SER A 209 4.94 -17.83 3.80
C SER A 209 6.41 -18.12 3.48
N TRP A 210 7.22 -18.44 4.50
CA TRP A 210 8.63 -18.84 4.36
C TRP A 210 8.83 -20.34 4.11
N SER A 211 7.75 -21.10 3.82
CA SER A 211 7.81 -22.54 3.53
C SER A 211 8.89 -22.91 2.50
N GLY A 212 9.03 -22.12 1.44
CA GLY A 212 10.07 -22.34 0.44
C GLY A 212 11.51 -22.26 0.99
N TRP A 213 11.78 -21.31 1.90
CA TRP A 213 13.05 -21.22 2.63
C TRP A 213 13.26 -22.42 3.58
N PHE A 214 12.20 -22.91 4.24
CA PHE A 214 12.32 -24.09 5.10
C PHE A 214 12.62 -25.37 4.33
N ILE A 215 11.99 -25.55 3.17
CA ILE A 215 12.13 -26.74 2.31
C ILE A 215 13.47 -26.74 1.58
N SER A 216 13.93 -25.56 1.13
CA SER A 216 15.19 -25.43 0.40
C SER A 216 16.39 -25.45 1.33
N SER A 217 17.49 -26.07 0.89
CA SER A 217 18.80 -25.95 1.56
C SER A 217 19.58 -24.71 1.11
N ARG A 218 19.08 -23.98 0.10
CA ARG A 218 19.77 -22.84 -0.54
C ARG A 218 19.37 -21.47 0.03
N GLY A 219 18.52 -21.45 1.05
CA GLY A 219 18.07 -20.19 1.66
C GLY A 219 19.19 -19.50 2.43
N TRP A 220 19.15 -18.17 2.45
CA TRP A 220 20.10 -17.37 3.24
C TRP A 220 20.10 -17.82 4.69
N ASP A 221 21.28 -18.12 5.22
CA ASP A 221 21.50 -18.58 6.59
C ASP A 221 20.64 -19.76 7.05
N ARG A 222 20.21 -20.61 6.09
CA ARG A 222 19.32 -21.74 6.37
C ARG A 222 19.88 -22.76 7.35
N GLN A 223 21.20 -22.94 7.39
CA GLN A 223 21.91 -23.87 8.26
C GLN A 223 22.74 -23.14 9.34
N TRP A 224 22.50 -21.85 9.56
CA TRP A 224 23.27 -21.04 10.51
C TRP A 224 23.36 -21.66 11.92
N SER A 225 22.28 -22.30 12.36
CA SER A 225 22.17 -22.93 13.67
C SER A 225 22.80 -24.32 13.80
N ASP A 226 23.18 -24.96 12.69
CA ASP A 226 23.48 -26.40 12.66
C ASP A 226 24.82 -26.71 13.31
N THR A 227 25.77 -25.76 13.23
CA THR A 227 27.11 -25.89 13.81
C THR A 227 27.30 -25.06 15.08
N ARG A 228 26.24 -24.52 15.67
CA ARG A 228 26.29 -23.59 16.81
C ARG A 228 25.59 -24.14 18.05
N GLU A 229 26.33 -24.25 19.14
CA GLU A 229 25.76 -24.52 20.45
C GLU A 229 24.87 -23.36 20.91
N SER A 230 23.74 -23.68 21.54
CA SER A 230 22.81 -22.69 22.05
C SER A 230 22.10 -23.20 23.29
N SER A 231 21.92 -22.33 24.28
CA SER A 231 21.03 -22.57 25.42
C SER A 231 19.57 -22.80 25.01
N TRP A 232 19.20 -22.44 23.76
CA TRP A 232 17.86 -22.61 23.19
C TRP A 232 17.75 -23.83 22.27
N SER A 233 18.61 -24.85 22.44
CA SER A 233 18.64 -26.04 21.58
C SER A 233 17.34 -26.86 21.55
N PHE A 234 16.41 -26.63 22.49
CA PHE A 234 15.06 -27.19 22.47
C PHE A 234 14.17 -26.62 21.34
N ILE A 235 14.53 -25.45 20.78
CA ILE A 235 13.87 -24.89 19.60
C ILE A 235 14.52 -25.51 18.35
N PRO A 236 13.72 -26.06 17.41
CA PRO A 236 14.23 -26.63 16.17
C PRO A 236 15.23 -25.73 15.43
N ALA A 237 16.34 -26.30 14.97
CA ALA A 237 17.42 -25.59 14.26
C ALA A 237 16.91 -24.65 13.14
N PRO A 238 16.01 -25.08 12.22
CA PRO A 238 15.50 -24.18 11.18
C PRO A 238 14.77 -22.95 11.71
N LEU A 239 14.08 -23.05 12.86
CA LEU A 239 13.39 -21.91 13.48
C LEU A 239 14.38 -20.94 14.12
N ARG A 240 15.45 -21.44 14.72
CA ARG A 240 16.55 -20.61 15.24
C ARG A 240 17.30 -19.89 14.12
N SER A 241 17.55 -20.59 13.00
CA SER A 241 18.14 -19.99 11.80
C SER A 241 17.22 -18.92 11.19
N LEU A 242 15.91 -19.17 11.12
CA LEU A 242 14.97 -18.16 10.64
C LEU A 242 14.94 -16.93 11.57
N TRP A 243 14.99 -17.15 12.89
CA TRP A 243 15.09 -16.07 13.88
C TRP A 243 16.36 -15.25 13.67
N HIS A 244 17.51 -15.89 13.43
CA HIS A 244 18.75 -15.19 13.11
C HIS A 244 18.61 -14.34 11.85
N TYR A 245 18.09 -14.91 10.77
CA TYR A 245 17.85 -14.18 9.53
C TYR A 245 16.94 -12.96 9.75
N HIS A 246 15.90 -13.08 10.58
CA HIS A 246 15.05 -11.94 10.94
C HIS A 246 15.78 -10.88 11.77
N ALA A 247 16.74 -11.27 12.60
CA ALA A 247 17.59 -10.32 13.31
C ALA A 247 18.49 -9.54 12.34
N GLU A 248 19.05 -10.20 11.31
CA GLU A 248 19.81 -9.55 10.24
C GLU A 248 18.93 -8.58 9.42
N MET A 249 17.71 -9.00 9.05
CA MET A 249 16.74 -8.13 8.37
C MET A 249 16.40 -6.89 9.21
N LEU A 250 16.21 -7.07 10.52
CA LEU A 250 15.97 -5.95 11.43
C LEU A 250 17.19 -5.02 11.49
N GLN A 251 18.40 -5.57 11.61
CA GLN A 251 19.64 -4.81 11.62
C GLN A 251 19.83 -4.01 10.32
N PHE A 252 19.52 -4.59 9.17
CA PHE A 252 19.49 -3.86 7.89
C PHE A 252 18.51 -2.69 7.95
N HIS A 253 17.26 -2.95 8.35
CA HIS A 253 16.22 -1.91 8.38
C HIS A 253 16.50 -0.78 9.37
N THR A 254 17.14 -1.06 10.51
CA THR A 254 17.51 -0.03 11.50
C THR A 254 18.69 0.82 11.06
N ASN A 255 19.58 0.30 10.20
CA ASN A 255 20.81 0.98 9.79
C ASN A 255 20.81 1.46 8.32
N LEU A 256 19.69 1.32 7.61
CA LEU A 256 19.54 1.84 6.25
C LEU A 256 19.44 3.38 6.27
N THR A 257 20.59 4.04 6.25
CA THR A 257 20.72 5.51 6.24
C THR A 257 21.48 6.02 5.02
N GLU A 258 21.55 5.22 3.95
CA GLU A 258 22.20 5.59 2.71
C GLU A 258 21.46 6.73 2.01
N HIS A 259 22.18 7.79 1.67
CA HIS A 259 21.58 8.95 1.03
C HIS A 259 21.05 8.60 -0.37
N HIS A 260 19.79 8.94 -0.63
CA HIS A 260 19.18 8.80 -1.96
C HIS A 260 18.60 10.13 -2.44
N ALA A 261 18.80 10.49 -3.71
CA ALA A 261 18.40 11.79 -4.27
C ALA A 261 16.88 12.06 -4.19
N TYR A 262 16.07 11.00 -4.21
CA TYR A 262 14.61 11.06 -4.05
C TYR A 262 14.10 10.72 -2.64
N GLN A 263 14.98 10.61 -1.64
CA GLN A 263 14.52 10.40 -0.27
C GLN A 263 13.61 11.57 0.17
N ALA A 264 12.54 11.26 0.89
CA ALA A 264 11.53 12.22 1.30
C ALA A 264 11.25 12.09 2.79
N ASN A 265 10.99 13.21 3.47
CA ASN A 265 10.61 13.17 4.88
C ASN A 265 9.09 12.93 5.04
N PRO A 266 8.63 12.09 5.99
CA PRO A 266 7.21 11.91 6.31
C PRO A 266 6.39 13.19 6.44
N TRP A 267 6.96 14.28 6.97
CA TRP A 267 6.30 15.59 7.06
C TRP A 267 5.79 16.12 5.70
N SER A 268 6.42 15.72 4.59
CA SER A 268 6.10 16.18 3.24
C SER A 268 5.13 15.29 2.47
N TRP A 269 4.79 14.09 2.97
CA TRP A 269 4.09 13.08 2.17
C TRP A 269 2.66 13.49 1.80
N LEU A 270 1.89 14.01 2.75
CA LEU A 270 0.49 14.40 2.52
C LEU A 270 0.35 15.54 1.50
N VAL A 271 1.35 16.40 1.40
CA VAL A 271 1.40 17.52 0.44
C VAL A 271 2.20 17.19 -0.82
N MET A 272 2.75 15.97 -0.92
CA MET A 272 3.63 15.50 -1.99
C MET A 272 4.85 16.40 -2.19
N GLY A 273 5.53 16.81 -1.12
CA GLY A 273 6.66 17.75 -1.21
C GLY A 273 7.87 17.21 -1.97
N ARG A 274 8.10 15.88 -1.97
CA ARG A 274 9.17 15.20 -2.72
C ARG A 274 8.63 13.88 -3.27
N PRO A 275 7.96 13.85 -4.45
CA PRO A 275 7.58 12.62 -5.11
C PRO A 275 8.83 11.82 -5.52
N THR A 276 8.70 10.50 -5.61
CA THR A 276 9.84 9.61 -5.93
C THR A 276 9.82 9.28 -7.40
N SER A 277 10.90 9.58 -8.13
CA SER A 277 11.03 9.14 -9.53
C SER A 277 11.36 7.65 -9.56
N PHE A 278 10.53 6.87 -10.25
CA PHE A 278 10.76 5.43 -10.47
C PHE A 278 11.55 5.17 -11.75
N PHE A 279 11.47 6.09 -12.71
CA PHE A 279 12.14 5.99 -13.99
C PHE A 279 12.24 7.37 -14.60
N TYR A 280 13.40 7.70 -15.18
CA TYR A 280 13.57 8.87 -16.03
C TYR A 280 14.49 8.51 -17.20
N ASP A 281 14.11 8.93 -18.40
CA ASP A 281 14.95 8.86 -19.60
C ASP A 281 14.69 10.08 -20.50
N SER A 282 15.61 10.35 -21.42
CA SER A 282 15.56 11.46 -22.38
C SER A 282 15.60 10.93 -23.82
N PRO A 283 14.52 10.26 -24.28
CA PRO A 283 14.44 9.70 -25.62
C PRO A 283 14.44 10.80 -26.71
N LYS A 284 14.56 10.42 -27.99
CA LYS A 284 14.55 11.38 -29.12
C LYS A 284 13.24 11.39 -29.92
N THR A 285 12.22 10.70 -29.43
CA THR A 285 11.03 10.32 -30.22
C THR A 285 9.79 11.20 -29.99
N CYS A 286 9.89 12.29 -29.23
CA CYS A 286 8.76 13.20 -28.97
C CYS A 286 8.53 14.27 -30.06
N GLY A 287 9.39 14.37 -31.07
CA GLY A 287 9.30 15.39 -32.12
C GLY A 287 9.75 16.81 -31.71
N ALA A 288 10.29 16.98 -30.50
CA ALA A 288 10.90 18.22 -30.02
C ALA A 288 12.42 18.07 -29.90
N LYS A 289 13.13 19.18 -29.65
CA LYS A 289 14.59 19.22 -29.48
C LYS A 289 15.07 18.35 -28.30
N GLU A 290 14.33 18.44 -27.19
CA GLU A 290 14.60 17.71 -25.94
C GLU A 290 13.31 17.04 -25.49
N CYS A 291 13.39 15.74 -25.18
CA CYS A 291 12.26 14.97 -24.67
C CYS A 291 12.55 14.44 -23.27
N ALA A 292 11.48 14.15 -22.55
CA ALA A 292 11.52 13.48 -21.26
C ALA A 292 10.50 12.33 -21.26
N GLN A 293 10.87 11.25 -20.58
CA GLN A 293 9.98 10.15 -20.25
C GLN A 293 10.18 9.82 -18.78
N GLU A 294 9.13 9.95 -17.97
CA GLU A 294 9.23 9.70 -16.54
C GLU A 294 8.11 8.77 -16.05
N VAL A 295 8.42 7.96 -15.04
CA VAL A 295 7.44 7.37 -14.14
C VAL A 295 7.63 8.02 -12.78
N LEU A 296 6.78 8.98 -12.44
CA LEU A 296 6.85 9.68 -11.15
C LEU A 296 5.79 9.15 -10.19
N ALA A 297 6.20 8.62 -9.03
CA ALA A 297 5.31 8.19 -7.97
C ALA A 297 4.70 9.41 -7.24
N LEU A 298 3.79 10.07 -7.93
CA LEU A 298 3.09 11.28 -7.51
C LEU A 298 1.58 10.99 -7.44
N GLY A 299 0.97 11.33 -6.31
CA GLY A 299 -0.48 11.34 -6.15
C GLY A 299 -1.13 12.45 -6.97
N THR A 300 -2.44 12.39 -7.23
CA THR A 300 -3.12 13.51 -7.92
C THR A 300 -3.15 14.74 -7.01
N PRO A 301 -2.45 15.85 -7.31
CA PRO A 301 -2.21 16.86 -6.29
C PRO A 301 -3.44 17.47 -5.64
N ILE A 302 -4.46 17.79 -6.44
CA ILE A 302 -5.73 18.32 -5.93
C ILE A 302 -6.38 17.33 -4.95
N LEU A 303 -6.40 16.04 -5.28
CA LEU A 303 -6.98 14.99 -4.45
C LEU A 303 -6.27 14.93 -3.09
N TRP A 304 -4.94 14.90 -3.09
CA TRP A 304 -4.13 14.77 -1.87
C TRP A 304 -4.20 16.00 -0.97
N TRP A 305 -4.20 17.20 -1.54
CA TRP A 305 -4.35 18.43 -0.75
C TRP A 305 -5.73 18.52 -0.09
N PHE A 306 -6.80 18.20 -0.83
CA PHE A 306 -8.12 18.11 -0.22
C PHE A 306 -8.22 16.96 0.79
N ALA A 307 -7.54 15.84 0.56
CA ALA A 307 -7.52 14.74 1.52
C ALA A 307 -6.79 15.11 2.82
N THR A 308 -5.73 15.92 2.73
CA THR A 308 -5.02 16.48 3.88
C THR A 308 -5.96 17.34 4.75
N ILE A 309 -6.72 18.23 4.11
CA ILE A 309 -7.75 19.05 4.78
C ILE A 309 -8.85 18.13 5.36
N ALA A 310 -9.24 17.09 4.63
CA ALA A 310 -10.26 16.13 5.08
C ALA A 310 -9.81 15.36 6.32
N ILE A 311 -8.55 14.93 6.42
CA ILE A 311 -8.02 14.29 7.63
C ILE A 311 -8.14 15.22 8.83
N ALA A 312 -7.71 16.48 8.70
CA ALA A 312 -7.82 17.46 9.79
C ALA A 312 -9.29 17.67 10.21
N THR A 313 -10.20 17.68 9.23
CA THR A 313 -11.65 17.78 9.47
C THR A 313 -12.19 16.54 10.19
N VAL A 314 -11.82 15.34 9.76
CA VAL A 314 -12.22 14.07 10.38
C VAL A 314 -11.68 13.99 11.81
N LEU A 315 -10.43 14.41 12.04
CA LEU A 315 -9.83 14.50 13.37
C LEU A 315 -10.62 15.46 14.28
N GLY A 316 -10.98 16.65 13.79
CA GLY A 316 -11.81 17.59 14.54
C GLY A 316 -13.16 17.00 14.95
N PHE A 317 -13.85 16.31 14.03
CA PHE A 317 -15.11 15.62 14.35
C PHE A 317 -14.91 14.46 15.32
N TRP A 318 -13.82 13.70 15.18
CA TRP A 318 -13.48 12.60 16.08
C TRP A 318 -13.25 13.11 17.51
N ILE A 319 -12.43 14.15 17.69
CA ILE A 319 -12.17 14.79 19.00
C ILE A 319 -13.48 15.33 19.58
N SER A 320 -14.26 16.09 18.80
CA SER A 320 -15.54 16.63 19.27
C SER A 320 -16.53 15.54 19.68
N GLY A 321 -16.55 14.42 18.95
CA GLY A 321 -17.36 13.24 19.28
C GLY A 321 -16.97 12.63 20.62
N HIS A 322 -15.67 12.45 20.87
CA HIS A 322 -15.18 11.94 22.16
C HIS A 322 -15.47 12.89 23.32
N MET A 323 -15.24 14.19 23.15
CA MET A 323 -15.55 15.21 24.18
C MET A 323 -17.04 15.25 24.54
N LYS A 324 -17.93 14.91 23.59
CA LYS A 324 -19.38 14.85 23.79
C LYS A 324 -19.90 13.46 24.14
N SER A 325 -19.01 12.51 24.44
CA SER A 325 -19.36 11.10 24.72
C SER A 325 -20.18 10.42 23.62
N LYS A 326 -19.99 10.85 22.37
CA LYS A 326 -20.62 10.32 21.15
C LYS A 326 -19.53 10.03 20.09
N PRO A 327 -18.66 9.03 20.33
CA PRO A 327 -17.55 8.75 19.43
C PRO A 327 -18.05 8.33 18.04
N ASP A 328 -17.50 8.96 17.00
CA ASP A 328 -17.78 8.59 15.62
C ASP A 328 -16.88 7.39 15.22
N GLN A 329 -17.51 6.24 15.07
CA GLN A 329 -16.82 4.98 14.72
C GLN A 329 -16.26 5.01 13.30
N VAL A 330 -16.89 5.74 12.38
CA VAL A 330 -16.40 5.88 11.01
C VAL A 330 -15.14 6.74 11.00
N ALA A 331 -15.16 7.87 11.71
CA ALA A 331 -13.97 8.70 11.88
C ALA A 331 -12.84 7.92 12.57
N THR A 332 -13.17 7.11 13.59
CA THR A 332 -12.20 6.23 14.26
C THR A 332 -11.55 5.25 13.29
N PHE A 333 -12.34 4.57 12.46
CA PHE A 333 -11.81 3.62 11.48
C PHE A 333 -10.88 4.29 10.44
N ILE A 334 -11.28 5.46 9.93
CA ILE A 334 -10.49 6.21 8.95
C ILE A 334 -9.16 6.65 9.56
N LEU A 335 -9.21 7.31 10.73
CA LEU A 335 -8.01 7.79 11.42
C LEU A 335 -7.12 6.64 11.89
N LEU A 336 -7.69 5.49 12.24
CA LEU A 336 -6.92 4.30 12.61
C LEU A 336 -6.04 3.81 11.45
N GLY A 337 -6.59 3.75 10.23
CA GLY A 337 -5.84 3.37 9.04
C GLY A 337 -4.75 4.39 8.67
N VAL A 338 -5.07 5.68 8.72
CA VAL A 338 -4.08 6.75 8.51
C VAL A 338 -2.98 6.68 9.58
N ALA A 339 -3.35 6.57 10.86
CA ALA A 339 -2.39 6.52 11.96
C ALA A 339 -1.46 5.32 11.87
N ALA A 340 -2.01 4.13 11.60
CA ALA A 340 -1.22 2.90 11.45
C ALA A 340 -0.24 2.98 10.28
N GLY A 341 -0.65 3.57 9.15
CA GLY A 341 0.21 3.68 7.97
C GLY A 341 1.18 4.86 8.00
N TYR A 342 0.91 5.91 8.77
CA TYR A 342 1.66 7.16 8.69
C TYR A 342 2.50 7.48 9.94
N LEU A 343 1.94 7.34 11.15
CA LEU A 343 2.63 7.76 12.39
C LEU A 343 3.94 7.01 12.68
N PRO A 344 4.07 5.69 12.42
CA PRO A 344 5.32 4.98 12.67
C PRO A 344 6.53 5.58 11.96
N TRP A 345 6.32 6.18 10.78
CA TRP A 345 7.42 6.78 10.01
C TRP A 345 8.05 7.98 10.70
N PHE A 346 7.33 8.66 11.59
CA PHE A 346 7.88 9.76 12.35
C PHE A 346 8.93 9.31 13.38
N LEU A 347 8.95 8.02 13.74
CA LEU A 347 9.96 7.42 14.61
C LEU A 347 11.30 7.17 13.88
N PHE A 348 11.32 7.24 12.55
CA PHE A 348 12.47 6.86 11.72
C PHE A 348 13.04 8.06 10.93
N GLN A 349 13.31 9.18 11.58
CA GLN A 349 13.75 10.42 10.92
C GLN A 349 15.10 10.33 10.18
N LYS A 350 15.99 9.43 10.63
CA LYS A 350 17.33 9.26 10.03
C LYS A 350 17.35 8.21 8.92
N ARG A 351 16.28 7.43 8.78
CA ARG A 351 16.20 6.32 7.83
C ARG A 351 15.89 6.86 6.44
N THR A 352 16.47 6.25 5.41
CA THR A 352 16.12 6.55 4.03
C THR A 352 14.71 6.05 3.75
N VAL A 353 13.78 6.99 3.55
CA VAL A 353 12.36 6.72 3.30
C VAL A 353 11.86 7.56 2.14
N PHE A 354 10.74 7.12 1.55
CA PHE A 354 10.22 7.67 0.31
C PHE A 354 8.75 8.03 0.44
N SER A 355 8.30 9.03 -0.30
CA SER A 355 6.90 9.49 -0.28
C SER A 355 5.92 8.45 -0.78
N PHE A 356 6.35 7.55 -1.67
CA PHE A 356 5.48 6.52 -2.23
C PHE A 356 4.99 5.50 -1.19
N TYR A 357 5.64 5.40 -0.01
CA TYR A 357 5.15 4.60 1.12
C TYR A 357 3.74 5.01 1.57
N ALA A 358 3.30 6.22 1.22
CA ALA A 358 1.97 6.71 1.50
C ALA A 358 0.84 5.92 0.81
N ILE A 359 1.15 5.15 -0.24
CA ILE A 359 0.18 4.28 -0.93
C ILE A 359 -0.58 3.35 0.02
N ILE A 360 0.08 2.92 1.11
CA ILE A 360 -0.47 1.96 2.08
C ILE A 360 -1.67 2.55 2.84
N PHE A 361 -1.65 3.87 3.09
CA PHE A 361 -2.74 4.56 3.79
C PHE A 361 -3.59 5.46 2.88
N GLU A 362 -3.24 5.61 1.60
CA GLU A 362 -4.03 6.31 0.58
C GLU A 362 -5.53 5.89 0.57
N PRO A 363 -5.90 4.59 0.66
CA PRO A 363 -7.31 4.20 0.75
C PRO A 363 -8.08 4.93 1.86
N PHE A 364 -7.44 5.20 3.01
CA PHE A 364 -8.07 5.89 4.13
C PHE A 364 -8.13 7.41 3.92
N LEU A 365 -7.22 7.98 3.12
CA LEU A 365 -7.31 9.36 2.63
C LEU A 365 -8.56 9.54 1.75
N ILE A 366 -8.81 8.59 0.84
CA ILE A 366 -10.03 8.57 0.01
C ILE A 366 -11.28 8.47 0.88
N LEU A 367 -11.27 7.59 1.90
CA LEU A 367 -12.40 7.46 2.81
C LEU A 367 -12.64 8.72 3.64
N ALA A 368 -11.59 9.48 4.00
CA ALA A 368 -11.71 10.78 4.66
C ALA A 368 -12.44 11.80 3.77
N LEU A 369 -12.08 11.89 2.48
CA LEU A 369 -12.79 12.73 1.51
C LEU A 369 -14.27 12.34 1.39
N VAL A 370 -14.56 11.04 1.29
CA VAL A 370 -15.93 10.52 1.18
C VAL A 370 -16.73 10.78 2.46
N TYR A 371 -16.09 10.68 3.64
CA TYR A 371 -16.68 11.05 4.92
C TYR A 371 -17.06 12.53 4.95
N CYS A 372 -16.15 13.42 4.56
CA CYS A 372 -16.43 14.87 4.47
C CYS A 372 -17.56 15.17 3.48
N ALA A 373 -17.56 14.51 2.30
CA ALA A 373 -18.65 14.64 1.33
C ALA A 373 -20.00 14.17 1.91
N LYS A 374 -20.04 13.03 2.63
CA LYS A 374 -21.23 12.55 3.33
C LYS A 374 -21.75 13.58 4.33
N ARG A 375 -20.87 14.14 5.16
CA ARG A 375 -21.23 15.12 6.20
C ARG A 375 -21.75 16.41 5.58
N TYR A 376 -21.11 16.89 4.50
CA TYR A 376 -21.51 18.08 3.78
C TYR A 376 -22.88 17.93 3.09
N LEU A 377 -23.12 16.79 2.43
CA LEU A 377 -24.37 16.47 1.77
C LEU A 377 -25.50 16.14 2.76
N GLY A 378 -25.19 15.45 3.87
CA GLY A 378 -26.15 14.99 4.87
C GLY A 378 -26.85 16.10 5.66
N LEU A 379 -26.36 17.34 5.56
CA LEU A 379 -27.06 18.52 6.07
C LEU A 379 -28.32 18.83 5.26
N GLN A 380 -28.31 18.60 3.93
CA GLN A 380 -29.46 18.74 3.03
C GLN A 380 -29.24 17.88 1.76
N PRO A 381 -29.58 16.58 1.74
CA PRO A 381 -29.21 15.65 0.66
C PRO A 381 -29.90 15.92 -0.68
N TRP A 382 -30.89 16.81 -0.72
CA TRP A 382 -31.61 17.24 -1.92
C TRP A 382 -31.06 18.56 -2.50
N ASP A 383 -30.16 19.23 -1.78
CA ASP A 383 -29.57 20.50 -2.20
C ASP A 383 -28.70 20.30 -3.44
N ARG A 384 -29.15 20.89 -4.56
CA ARG A 384 -28.49 20.83 -5.86
C ARG A 384 -27.13 21.51 -5.85
N ASN A 385 -26.98 22.60 -5.07
CA ASN A 385 -25.73 23.36 -5.02
C ASN A 385 -24.63 22.57 -4.33
N ARG A 386 -24.94 21.88 -3.23
CA ARG A 386 -23.96 21.02 -2.53
C ARG A 386 -23.49 19.85 -3.39
N LYS A 387 -24.41 19.21 -4.12
CA LYS A 387 -24.06 18.16 -5.09
C LYS A 387 -23.17 18.70 -6.19
N LEU A 388 -23.46 19.90 -6.70
CA LEU A 388 -22.64 20.57 -7.71
C LEU A 388 -21.22 20.83 -7.19
N VAL A 389 -21.05 21.29 -5.95
CA VAL A 389 -19.72 21.50 -5.35
C VAL A 389 -18.91 20.20 -5.32
N VAL A 390 -19.50 19.10 -4.82
CA VAL A 390 -18.81 17.79 -4.81
C VAL A 390 -18.48 17.34 -6.24
N ALA A 391 -19.39 17.52 -7.19
CA ALA A 391 -19.15 17.16 -8.59
C ALA A 391 -18.03 17.98 -9.23
N VAL A 392 -17.97 19.30 -8.96
CA VAL A 392 -16.90 20.19 -9.43
C VAL A 392 -15.56 19.79 -8.85
N LEU A 393 -15.48 19.40 -7.57
CA LEU A 393 -14.24 18.93 -6.96
C LEU A 393 -13.75 17.61 -7.58
N VAL A 394 -14.67 16.67 -7.85
CA VAL A 394 -14.35 15.41 -8.55
C VAL A 394 -13.88 15.71 -9.98
N PHE A 395 -14.55 16.63 -10.68
CA PHE A 395 -14.16 17.04 -12.02
C PHE A 395 -12.78 17.71 -12.05
N ALA A 396 -12.50 18.63 -11.12
CA ALA A 396 -11.19 19.26 -10.98
C ALA A 396 -10.09 18.23 -10.70
N THR A 397 -10.38 17.25 -9.85
CA THR A 397 -9.50 16.10 -9.59
C THR A 397 -9.24 15.30 -10.87
N ALA A 398 -10.27 15.04 -11.67
CA ALA A 398 -10.14 14.30 -12.92
C ALA A 398 -9.28 15.05 -13.95
N ILE A 399 -9.48 16.38 -14.10
CA ILE A 399 -8.65 17.21 -14.98
C ILE A 399 -7.20 17.22 -14.51
N ASN A 400 -6.96 17.34 -13.21
CA ASN A 400 -5.62 17.29 -12.63
C ASN A 400 -4.93 15.94 -12.83
N PHE A 401 -5.66 14.83 -12.67
CA PHE A 401 -5.17 13.49 -12.99
C PHE A 401 -4.81 13.36 -14.48
N ILE A 402 -5.66 13.85 -15.39
CA ILE A 402 -5.40 13.82 -16.84
C ILE A 402 -4.17 14.65 -17.19
N TYR A 403 -4.00 15.82 -16.56
CA TYR A 403 -2.83 16.68 -16.75
C TYR A 403 -1.52 15.95 -16.42
N PHE A 404 -1.49 15.16 -15.34
CA PHE A 404 -0.32 14.39 -14.92
C PHE A 404 -0.21 12.98 -15.54
N LEU A 405 -1.21 12.56 -16.33
CA LEU A 405 -1.26 11.21 -16.92
C LEU A 405 0.00 10.81 -17.70
N PRO A 406 0.68 11.73 -18.43
CA PRO A 406 1.95 11.41 -19.07
C PRO A 406 3.02 10.87 -18.11
N LEU A 407 3.13 11.43 -16.90
CA LEU A 407 4.07 10.99 -15.87
C LEU A 407 3.65 9.67 -15.20
N PHE A 408 2.35 9.38 -15.14
CA PHE A 408 1.86 8.14 -14.54
C PHE A 408 1.96 6.93 -15.48
N THR A 409 2.03 7.19 -16.80
CA THR A 409 1.98 6.15 -17.84
C THR A 409 3.25 6.07 -18.68
N ALA A 410 4.31 6.78 -18.29
CA ALA A 410 5.59 6.83 -19.00
C ALA A 410 5.45 7.28 -20.46
N GLN A 411 4.64 8.30 -20.72
CA GLN A 411 4.54 8.87 -22.06
C GLN A 411 5.78 9.69 -22.37
N VAL A 412 6.24 9.61 -23.62
CA VAL A 412 7.34 10.41 -24.13
C VAL A 412 6.80 11.78 -24.52
N ILE A 413 7.21 12.83 -23.80
CA ILE A 413 6.76 14.22 -24.00
C ILE A 413 7.94 15.16 -24.20
N SER A 414 7.69 16.39 -24.62
CA SER A 414 8.74 17.40 -24.69
C SER A 414 9.25 17.75 -23.29
N TYR A 415 10.53 18.11 -23.16
CA TYR A 415 11.10 18.55 -21.89
C TYR A 415 10.33 19.73 -21.28
N ASN A 416 9.93 20.70 -22.11
CA ASN A 416 9.11 21.83 -21.65
C ASN A 416 7.76 21.37 -21.06
N SER A 417 7.09 20.40 -21.71
CA SER A 417 5.84 19.84 -21.17
C SER A 417 6.06 19.16 -19.83
N TRP A 418 7.14 18.40 -19.69
CA TRP A 418 7.53 17.77 -18.44
C TRP A 418 7.86 18.80 -17.35
N SER A 419 8.65 19.82 -17.66
CA SER A 419 9.05 20.86 -16.69
C SER A 419 7.85 21.67 -16.19
N HIS A 420 6.82 21.90 -17.03
CA HIS A 420 5.58 22.54 -16.60
C HIS A 420 4.79 21.70 -15.58
N MET A 421 4.93 20.38 -15.62
CA MET A 421 4.30 19.48 -14.64
C MET A 421 5.08 19.44 -13.32
N MET A 422 6.35 19.85 -13.31
CA MET A 422 7.14 19.99 -12.09
C MET A 422 6.76 21.28 -11.35
N TRP A 423 5.64 21.22 -10.63
CA TRP A 423 5.08 22.40 -9.95
C TRP A 423 5.99 22.99 -8.88
N TRP A 424 6.84 22.16 -8.26
CA TRP A 424 7.85 22.60 -7.30
C TRP A 424 9.25 22.14 -7.73
N PRO A 425 10.30 22.94 -7.44
CA PRO A 425 11.69 22.52 -7.67
C PRO A 425 12.03 21.21 -6.94
N SER A 426 11.41 20.96 -5.79
CA SER A 426 11.57 19.73 -5.03
C SER A 426 10.92 18.51 -5.68
N TRP A 427 10.30 18.62 -6.86
CA TRP A 427 9.82 17.46 -7.62
C TRP A 427 10.86 16.93 -8.62
N ILE A 428 11.98 17.66 -8.80
CA ILE A 428 13.07 17.35 -9.75
C ILE A 428 14.22 16.61 -9.07
#